data_AF-A0A1S3A5H4-F1
#
_entry.id   AF-A0A1S3A5H4-F1
#
_cell.length_a   1.000
_cell.length_b   1.000
_cell.length_c   1.000
_cell.angle_alpha   90.00
_cell.angle_beta   90.00
_cell.angle_gamma   90.00
#
_symmetry.space_group_name_H-M   'P 1'
#
loop_
_entity.id
_entity.type
_entity.pdbx_description
1 polymer ?
#
loop_
_entity_poly.entity_id
_entity_poly.type
_entity_poly.pdbx_seq_one_letter_code
_entity_poly.pdbx_strand_id
1 'polypeptide(L)'
;MGRGTILLLIVGALGAYYFYIPLPDNLEETWKVLWMHTHMKTLTNLGLFVEFLGMNHFMISAKFLMNFQEVPPTSDENVSVMETTFDNIPVRVYLPKRKSEMLRRGLFYIHGGGWCLGSAALLTYDVLSRKTAERLDAIVISTDYRLAPEYHFPNQFEDVYNVLKWFLHQDVLERYGVDAERIGVAGDSAGGNLAAAVVQQLRDDPDVKVKIKIQVLVYPALQTLDFDSPSYRENGHFPLFTKSLTVRAWSEYFTTDRSLEKAMLSNQHVPLESSHLFKFVNWSSLLPERFTKGHVYNNPTFGGSELSKKYPGFLDVRAAPLLADDSKLRGLPVTYILTCQYDVLRDDGVMYATRLRNAGVRVTHNHIEDGFHGALFSHELKIGSRTENQYINWLSENL
;
A
#
# COMPACT_ATOMS: atom_id res chain seq x y z
N MET A 1 4.97 28.42 44.62
CA MET A 1 4.63 27.10 44.04
C MET A 1 5.64 26.07 44.55
N GLY A 2 5.19 24.95 45.11
CA GLY A 2 6.09 23.89 45.57
C GLY A 2 6.72 23.13 44.40
N ARG A 3 7.89 22.51 44.61
CA ARG A 3 8.61 21.72 43.59
C ARG A 3 7.73 20.64 42.93
N GLY A 4 6.84 20.01 43.69
CA GLY A 4 5.88 19.02 43.17
C GLY A 4 4.85 19.60 42.21
N THR A 5 4.37 20.82 42.45
CA THR A 5 3.43 21.52 41.55
C THR A 5 4.10 21.90 40.23
N ILE A 6 5.36 22.34 40.28
CA ILE A 6 6.15 22.67 39.09
C ILE A 6 6.41 21.40 38.26
N LEU A 7 6.76 20.28 38.89
CA LEU A 7 6.94 18.99 38.19
C LEU A 7 5.64 18.52 37.52
N LEU A 8 4.51 18.58 38.22
CA LEU A 8 3.21 18.21 37.65
C LEU A 8 2.83 19.09 36.46
N LEU A 9 3.09 20.40 36.53
CA LEU A 9 2.85 21.30 35.41
C LEU A 9 3.77 21.01 34.22
N ILE A 10 5.04 20.71 34.46
CA ILE A 10 5.99 20.35 33.40
C ILE A 10 5.56 19.02 32.74
N VAL A 11 5.25 18.00 33.53
CA VAL A 11 4.78 16.70 33.00
C VAL A 11 3.46 16.88 32.25
N GLY A 12 2.52 17.67 32.80
CA GLY A 12 1.26 17.99 32.14
C GLY A 12 1.45 18.75 30.82
N ALA A 13 2.35 19.73 30.77
CA ALA A 13 2.66 20.49 29.56
C ALA A 13 3.39 19.66 28.51
N LEU A 14 4.37 18.83 28.91
CA LEU A 14 5.06 17.91 28.01
C LEU A 14 4.13 16.81 27.48
N GLY A 15 3.24 16.29 28.33
CA GLY A 15 2.17 15.38 27.93
C GLY A 15 1.25 16.04 26.91
N ALA A 16 0.70 17.22 27.23
CA ALA A 16 -0.16 17.97 26.31
C ALA A 16 0.54 18.26 24.98
N TYR A 17 1.82 18.66 24.98
CA TYR A 17 2.62 18.86 23.77
C TYR A 17 2.84 17.55 22.98
N TYR A 18 3.01 16.43 23.67
CA TYR A 18 3.19 15.14 23.01
C TYR A 18 1.91 14.65 22.33
N PHE A 19 0.76 14.83 22.99
CA PHE A 19 -0.56 14.38 22.55
C PHE A 19 -1.22 15.33 21.54
N TYR A 20 -1.07 16.65 21.70
CA TYR A 20 -1.80 17.62 20.89
C TYR A 20 -1.07 17.92 19.58
N ILE A 21 -1.73 17.63 18.46
CA ILE A 21 -1.36 18.10 17.13
C ILE A 21 -2.60 18.72 16.48
N PRO A 22 -2.49 19.91 15.88
CA PRO A 22 -3.61 20.47 15.12
C PRO A 22 -3.96 19.53 13.96
N LEU A 23 -5.22 19.11 13.92
CA LEU A 23 -5.78 18.29 12.86
C LEU A 23 -6.65 19.15 11.93
N PRO A 24 -6.73 18.81 10.63
CA PRO A 24 -7.62 19.50 9.69
C PRO A 24 -9.09 19.49 10.13
N ASP A 25 -9.80 20.59 9.89
CA ASP A 25 -11.17 20.82 10.38
C ASP A 25 -12.23 19.87 9.77
N ASN A 26 -11.95 19.32 8.59
CA ASN A 26 -12.84 18.39 7.90
C ASN A 26 -12.69 16.93 8.38
N LEU A 27 -11.72 16.62 9.25
CA LEU A 27 -11.60 15.28 9.83
C LEU A 27 -12.71 15.03 10.84
N GLU A 28 -13.48 13.97 10.64
CA GLU A 28 -14.41 13.48 11.65
C GLU A 28 -13.68 12.76 12.79
N GLU A 29 -14.31 12.72 13.97
CA GLU A 29 -13.82 11.92 15.12
C GLU A 29 -12.36 12.23 15.51
N THR A 30 -11.97 13.52 15.44
CA THR A 30 -10.59 14.00 15.64
C THR A 30 -9.92 13.49 16.91
N TRP A 31 -10.65 13.29 18.01
CA TRP A 31 -10.11 12.74 19.25
C TRP A 31 -9.65 11.27 19.11
N LYS A 32 -10.34 10.46 18.30
CA LYS A 32 -9.92 9.08 17.99
C LYS A 32 -8.70 9.08 17.08
N VAL A 33 -8.68 9.96 16.08
CA VAL A 33 -7.51 10.16 15.21
C VAL A 33 -6.29 10.60 16.02
N LEU A 34 -6.47 11.48 17.01
CA LEU A 34 -5.41 11.90 17.93
C LEU A 34 -4.89 10.76 18.80
N TRP A 35 -5.78 9.88 19.27
CA TRP A 35 -5.41 8.67 20.01
C TRP A 35 -4.61 7.70 19.14
N MET A 36 -5.08 7.43 17.92
CA MET A 36 -4.35 6.61 16.94
C MET A 36 -2.97 7.20 16.65
N HIS A 37 -2.91 8.52 16.42
CA HIS A 37 -1.64 9.21 16.24
C HIS A 37 -0.70 9.02 17.43
N THR A 38 -1.19 9.26 18.63
CA THR A 38 -0.42 9.13 19.87
C THR A 38 0.16 7.73 20.00
N HIS A 39 -0.65 6.72 19.73
CA HIS A 39 -0.23 5.32 19.76
C HIS A 39 0.86 5.06 18.71
N MET A 40 0.63 5.42 17.44
CA MET A 40 1.58 5.25 16.34
C MET A 40 2.91 5.99 16.59
N LYS A 41 2.85 7.23 17.06
CA LYS A 41 4.03 8.04 17.41
C LYS A 41 4.82 7.41 18.54
N THR A 42 4.13 6.86 19.56
CA THR A 42 4.79 6.20 20.69
C THR A 42 5.49 4.92 20.25
N LEU A 43 4.82 4.06 19.47
CA LEU A 43 5.43 2.86 18.92
C LEU A 43 6.61 3.18 18.00
N THR A 44 6.47 4.20 17.15
CA THR A 44 7.53 4.64 16.25
C THR A 44 8.75 5.13 17.03
N ASN A 45 8.56 6.02 18.00
CA ASN A 45 9.65 6.55 18.84
C ASN A 45 10.34 5.45 19.65
N LEU A 46 9.56 4.50 20.19
CA LEU A 46 10.12 3.37 20.92
C LEU A 46 10.95 2.47 19.98
N GLY A 47 10.43 2.14 18.80
CA GLY A 47 11.16 1.35 17.81
C GLY A 47 12.45 2.03 17.35
N LEU A 48 12.41 3.33 17.08
CA LEU A 48 13.59 4.11 16.72
C LEU A 48 14.60 4.20 17.86
N PHE A 49 14.13 4.27 19.12
CA PHE A 49 15.00 4.26 20.29
C PHE A 49 15.68 2.90 20.47
N VAL A 50 14.96 1.79 20.28
CA VAL A 50 15.52 0.43 20.29
C VAL A 50 16.57 0.25 19.19
N GLU A 51 16.31 0.77 17.99
CA GLU A 51 17.28 0.79 16.88
C GLU A 51 18.50 1.65 17.21
N PHE A 52 18.30 2.84 17.78
CA PHE A 52 19.37 3.74 18.20
C PHE A 52 20.30 3.10 19.25
N LEU A 53 19.76 2.31 20.17
CA LEU A 53 20.55 1.55 21.15
C LEU A 53 21.28 0.34 20.54
N GLY A 54 21.08 0.04 19.25
CA GLY A 54 21.67 -1.11 18.56
C GLY A 54 21.08 -2.45 19.01
N MET A 55 19.91 -2.43 19.67
CA MET A 55 19.30 -3.63 20.24
C MET A 55 18.55 -4.45 19.19
N ASN A 56 17.83 -3.79 18.28
CA ASN A 56 17.10 -4.45 17.20
C ASN A 56 16.81 -3.47 16.05
N HIS A 57 16.59 -3.97 14.84
CA HIS A 57 16.19 -3.15 13.70
C HIS A 57 14.77 -2.61 13.87
N PHE A 58 14.49 -1.37 13.40
CA PHE A 58 13.18 -0.74 13.53
C PHE A 58 12.06 -1.61 12.93
N MET A 59 12.24 -2.07 11.68
CA MET A 59 11.22 -2.88 10.99
C MET A 59 10.98 -4.23 11.65
N ILE A 60 12.02 -4.86 12.21
CA ILE A 60 11.89 -6.14 12.91
C ILE A 60 11.08 -5.95 14.20
N SER A 61 11.36 -4.87 14.94
CA SER A 61 10.61 -4.50 16.15
C SER A 61 9.14 -4.19 15.84
N ALA A 62 8.87 -3.43 14.77
CA ALA A 62 7.51 -3.11 14.32
C ALA A 62 6.74 -4.37 13.87
N LYS A 63 7.39 -5.26 13.11
CA LYS A 63 6.82 -6.54 12.69
C LYS A 63 6.44 -7.41 13.89
N PHE A 64 7.34 -7.55 14.86
CA PHE A 64 7.05 -8.30 16.10
C PHE A 64 5.81 -7.78 16.83
N LEU A 65 5.62 -6.46 16.90
CA LEU A 65 4.42 -5.87 17.51
C LEU A 65 3.15 -6.16 16.71
N MET A 66 3.22 -6.14 15.38
CA MET A 66 2.08 -6.45 14.51
C MET A 66 1.65 -7.92 14.61
N ASN A 67 2.57 -8.84 14.85
CA ASN A 67 2.23 -10.27 14.98
C ASN A 67 1.26 -10.55 16.13
N PHE A 68 1.19 -9.70 17.16
CA PHE A 68 0.18 -9.84 18.23
C PHE A 68 -1.25 -9.56 17.77
N GLN A 69 -1.42 -9.00 16.57
CA GLN A 69 -2.70 -8.72 15.95
C GLN A 69 -3.09 -9.78 14.91
N GLU A 70 -2.26 -10.81 14.71
CA GLU A 70 -2.59 -11.93 13.85
C GLU A 70 -3.65 -12.83 14.49
N VAL A 71 -4.55 -13.34 13.65
CA VAL A 71 -5.58 -14.28 14.04
C VAL A 71 -5.37 -15.62 13.35
N PRO A 72 -5.65 -16.76 14.03
CA PRO A 72 -5.59 -18.07 13.40
C PRO A 72 -6.63 -18.19 12.26
N PRO A 73 -6.44 -19.11 11.31
CA PRO A 73 -7.39 -19.35 10.21
C PRO A 73 -8.66 -20.07 10.69
N THR A 74 -9.41 -19.45 11.59
CA THR A 74 -10.63 -20.02 12.17
C THR A 74 -11.79 -19.83 11.21
N SER A 75 -12.45 -20.93 10.84
CA SER A 75 -13.68 -20.88 10.05
C SER A 75 -14.89 -20.49 10.92
N ASP A 76 -15.81 -19.70 10.38
CA ASP A 76 -17.07 -19.29 11.05
C ASP A 76 -18.30 -19.84 10.30
N GLU A 77 -19.52 -19.46 10.66
CA GLU A 77 -20.74 -19.93 9.97
C GLU A 77 -20.81 -19.55 8.47
N ASN A 78 -20.17 -18.46 8.06
CA ASN A 78 -20.29 -17.88 6.72
C ASN A 78 -19.10 -18.20 5.82
N VAL A 79 -17.89 -18.29 6.38
CA VAL A 79 -16.64 -18.41 5.63
C VAL A 79 -15.76 -19.50 6.23
N SER A 80 -15.34 -20.44 5.38
CA SER A 80 -14.24 -21.36 5.67
C SER A 80 -12.91 -20.66 5.40
N VAL A 81 -12.01 -20.66 6.38
CA VAL A 81 -10.67 -20.08 6.26
C VAL A 81 -9.64 -21.18 6.41
N MET A 82 -8.66 -21.21 5.51
CA MET A 82 -7.56 -22.17 5.56
C MET A 82 -6.26 -21.51 5.12
N GLU A 83 -5.15 -22.07 5.59
CA GLU A 83 -3.80 -21.73 5.11
C GLU A 83 -3.26 -22.86 4.25
N THR A 84 -2.60 -22.49 3.17
CA THR A 84 -1.91 -23.42 2.27
C THR A 84 -0.75 -22.69 1.60
N THR A 85 -0.11 -23.31 0.62
CA THR A 85 0.94 -22.68 -0.18
C THR A 85 0.62 -22.78 -1.66
N PHE A 86 0.85 -21.69 -2.37
CA PHE A 86 0.87 -21.64 -3.83
C PHE A 86 2.29 -21.32 -4.25
N ASP A 87 2.90 -22.19 -5.07
CA ASP A 87 4.32 -22.11 -5.42
C ASP A 87 5.27 -21.94 -4.19
N ASN A 88 5.00 -22.69 -3.12
CA ASN A 88 5.72 -22.63 -1.84
C ASN A 88 5.63 -21.31 -1.06
N ILE A 89 4.82 -20.35 -1.52
CA ILE A 89 4.54 -19.12 -0.77
C ILE A 89 3.24 -19.29 0.02
N PRO A 90 3.20 -18.94 1.32
CA PRO A 90 1.99 -19.05 2.11
C PRO A 90 0.88 -18.16 1.58
N VAL A 91 -0.33 -18.72 1.58
CA VAL A 91 -1.57 -18.00 1.26
C VAL A 91 -2.65 -18.40 2.25
N ARG A 92 -3.51 -17.43 2.56
CA ARG A 92 -4.76 -17.66 3.27
C ARG A 92 -5.92 -17.61 2.31
N VAL A 93 -6.74 -18.65 2.31
CA VAL A 93 -7.88 -18.84 1.41
C VAL A 93 -9.17 -18.70 2.18
N TYR A 94 -10.06 -17.83 1.69
CA TYR A 94 -11.39 -17.58 2.25
C TYR A 94 -12.44 -18.11 1.27
N LEU A 95 -13.20 -19.12 1.70
CA LEU A 95 -14.25 -19.74 0.90
C LEU A 95 -15.63 -19.48 1.54
N PRO A 96 -16.57 -18.84 0.86
CA PRO A 96 -17.92 -18.68 1.37
C PRO A 96 -18.63 -20.04 1.44
N LYS A 97 -19.27 -20.33 2.56
CA LYS A 97 -19.95 -21.62 2.83
C LYS A 97 -21.31 -21.77 2.15
N ARG A 98 -21.90 -20.66 1.69
CA ARG A 98 -23.16 -20.71 0.95
C ARG A 98 -23.01 -21.58 -0.30
N LYS A 99 -24.03 -22.40 -0.57
CA LYS A 99 -24.09 -23.15 -1.83
C LYS A 99 -24.17 -22.16 -2.98
N SER A 100 -23.33 -22.38 -3.99
CA SER A 100 -23.36 -21.60 -5.23
C SER A 100 -23.69 -22.56 -6.38
N GLU A 101 -24.66 -22.17 -7.21
CA GLU A 101 -25.03 -22.92 -8.42
C GLU A 101 -24.16 -22.53 -9.63
N MET A 102 -23.35 -21.48 -9.48
CA MET A 102 -22.45 -20.94 -10.50
C MET A 102 -21.01 -20.93 -9.99
N LEU A 103 -20.05 -20.82 -10.92
CA LEU A 103 -18.68 -20.51 -10.57
C LEU A 103 -18.60 -19.12 -9.91
N ARG A 104 -17.75 -19.03 -8.89
CA ARG A 104 -17.61 -17.86 -8.02
C ARG A 104 -16.64 -16.83 -8.58
N ARG A 105 -16.75 -15.61 -8.06
CA ARG A 105 -15.72 -14.58 -8.28
C ARG A 105 -14.40 -15.02 -7.65
N GLY A 106 -13.27 -14.64 -8.24
CA GLY A 106 -11.95 -14.76 -7.63
C GLY A 106 -11.40 -13.39 -7.28
N LEU A 107 -10.87 -13.22 -6.07
CA LEU A 107 -10.14 -12.02 -5.69
C LEU A 107 -8.78 -12.39 -5.09
N PHE A 108 -7.71 -11.94 -5.73
CA PHE A 108 -6.36 -12.04 -5.20
C PHE A 108 -6.03 -10.74 -4.45
N TYR A 109 -5.85 -10.84 -3.13
CA TYR A 109 -5.58 -9.69 -2.27
C TYR A 109 -4.11 -9.66 -1.82
N ILE A 110 -3.49 -8.49 -1.91
CA ILE A 110 -2.09 -8.25 -1.55
C ILE A 110 -2.06 -7.19 -0.46
N HIS A 111 -1.58 -7.55 0.73
CA HIS A 111 -1.55 -6.66 1.87
C HIS A 111 -0.53 -5.52 1.72
N GLY A 112 -0.84 -4.35 2.28
CA GLY A 112 0.11 -3.26 2.50
C GLY A 112 1.07 -3.50 3.67
N GLY A 113 1.76 -2.44 4.10
CA GLY A 113 2.77 -2.51 5.17
C GLY A 113 4.19 -2.14 4.72
N GLY A 114 4.32 -1.37 3.65
CA GLY A 114 5.61 -0.83 3.20
C GLY A 114 6.64 -1.90 2.83
N TRP A 115 6.20 -3.06 2.34
CA TRP A 115 7.04 -4.23 2.01
C TRP A 115 7.83 -4.84 3.19
N CYS A 116 7.65 -4.29 4.39
CA CYS A 116 8.37 -4.65 5.60
C CYS A 116 7.47 -5.27 6.67
N LEU A 117 6.18 -5.00 6.60
CA LEU A 117 5.18 -5.31 7.62
C LEU A 117 3.93 -5.90 6.97
N GLY A 118 3.06 -6.47 7.79
CA GLY A 118 1.79 -7.04 7.36
C GLY A 118 1.83 -8.55 7.17
N SER A 119 0.65 -9.15 7.16
CA SER A 119 0.40 -10.53 6.75
C SER A 119 -1.09 -10.68 6.43
N ALA A 120 -1.45 -11.70 5.67
CA ALA A 120 -2.81 -12.15 5.48
C ALA A 120 -3.50 -12.53 6.81
N ALA A 121 -2.72 -12.84 7.85
CA ALA A 121 -3.21 -13.21 9.17
C ALA A 121 -3.59 -12.03 10.05
N LEU A 122 -3.18 -10.79 9.75
CA LEU A 122 -3.58 -9.64 10.56
C LEU A 122 -5.10 -9.49 10.58
N LEU A 123 -5.64 -9.23 11.78
CA LEU A 123 -7.08 -9.10 12.03
C LEU A 123 -7.80 -8.21 11.02
N THR A 124 -7.21 -7.06 10.65
CA THR A 124 -7.82 -6.11 9.71
C THR A 124 -7.92 -6.67 8.29
N TYR A 125 -6.89 -7.38 7.80
CA TYR A 125 -6.92 -8.04 6.50
C TYR A 125 -7.83 -9.28 6.51
N ASP A 126 -7.86 -10.01 7.63
CA ASP A 126 -8.74 -11.16 7.82
C ASP A 126 -10.22 -10.75 7.78
N VAL A 127 -10.58 -9.68 8.50
CA VAL A 127 -11.94 -9.11 8.51
C VAL A 127 -12.35 -8.62 7.12
N LEU A 128 -11.48 -7.88 6.42
CA LEU A 128 -11.78 -7.40 5.06
C LEU A 128 -11.99 -8.56 4.09
N SER A 129 -11.14 -9.60 4.17
CA SER A 129 -11.19 -10.76 3.29
C SER A 129 -12.45 -11.59 3.52
N ARG A 130 -12.84 -11.83 4.79
CA ARG A 130 -14.12 -12.48 5.14
C ARG A 130 -15.32 -11.73 4.60
N LYS A 131 -15.40 -10.42 4.88
CA LYS A 131 -16.50 -9.57 4.40
C LYS A 131 -16.59 -9.58 2.88
N THR A 132 -15.45 -9.58 2.20
CA THR A 132 -15.39 -9.64 0.74
C THR A 132 -15.88 -10.98 0.23
N ALA A 133 -15.39 -12.10 0.79
CA ALA A 133 -15.82 -13.44 0.43
C ALA A 133 -17.34 -13.62 0.60
N GLU A 134 -17.86 -13.21 1.76
CA GLU A 134 -19.28 -13.30 2.12
C GLU A 134 -20.16 -12.40 1.25
N ARG A 135 -19.85 -11.11 1.15
CA ARG A 135 -20.73 -10.16 0.44
C ARG A 135 -20.73 -10.38 -1.07
N LEU A 136 -19.63 -10.87 -1.64
CA LEU A 136 -19.51 -11.03 -3.10
C LEU A 136 -19.70 -12.45 -3.62
N ASP A 137 -19.70 -13.46 -2.76
CA ASP A 137 -19.58 -14.88 -3.18
C ASP A 137 -18.25 -15.10 -3.88
N ALA A 138 -17.20 -14.54 -3.30
CA ALA A 138 -15.87 -14.56 -3.88
C ALA A 138 -14.98 -15.54 -3.12
N ILE A 139 -14.17 -16.29 -3.85
CA ILE A 139 -12.98 -16.91 -3.29
C ILE A 139 -11.93 -15.82 -3.15
N VAL A 140 -11.49 -15.56 -1.93
CA VAL A 140 -10.40 -14.60 -1.67
C VAL A 140 -9.13 -15.37 -1.37
N ILE A 141 -8.07 -15.07 -2.12
CA ILE A 141 -6.71 -15.56 -1.88
C ILE A 141 -5.89 -14.38 -1.38
N SER A 142 -5.44 -14.43 -0.14
CA SER A 142 -4.58 -13.40 0.45
C SER A 142 -3.16 -13.96 0.59
N THR A 143 -2.17 -13.27 0.04
CA THR A 143 -0.78 -13.77 -0.04
C THR A 143 0.11 -13.22 1.07
N ASP A 144 0.97 -14.07 1.63
CA ASP A 144 2.02 -13.71 2.58
C ASP A 144 3.39 -13.72 1.88
N TYR A 145 3.72 -12.62 1.21
CA TYR A 145 5.00 -12.46 0.52
C TYR A 145 6.14 -12.15 1.51
N ARG A 146 7.38 -12.49 1.14
CA ARG A 146 8.56 -12.24 1.98
C ARG A 146 8.79 -10.75 2.21
N LEU A 147 9.18 -10.37 3.43
CA LEU A 147 9.29 -8.97 3.86
C LEU A 147 10.74 -8.52 4.05
N ALA A 148 10.97 -7.22 3.84
CA ALA A 148 12.19 -6.53 4.24
C ALA A 148 12.22 -6.31 5.77
N PRO A 149 13.39 -6.19 6.39
CA PRO A 149 14.73 -6.15 5.79
C PRO A 149 15.32 -7.53 5.46
N GLU A 150 14.69 -8.64 5.86
CA GLU A 150 15.25 -9.98 5.63
C GLU A 150 15.33 -10.33 4.14
N TYR A 151 14.36 -9.85 3.36
CA TYR A 151 14.31 -10.02 1.92
C TYR A 151 14.04 -8.67 1.25
N HIS A 152 14.97 -8.22 0.41
CA HIS A 152 14.82 -7.00 -0.38
C HIS A 152 14.23 -7.30 -1.76
N PHE A 153 13.76 -6.28 -2.47
CA PHE A 153 13.39 -6.35 -3.88
C PHE A 153 14.45 -7.11 -4.69
N PRO A 154 14.07 -8.06 -5.58
CA PRO A 154 12.72 -8.28 -6.10
C PRO A 154 11.87 -9.36 -5.38
N ASN A 155 12.29 -9.88 -4.22
CA ASN A 155 11.66 -11.06 -3.60
C ASN A 155 10.13 -10.92 -3.39
N GLN A 156 9.67 -9.76 -2.89
CA GLN A 156 8.24 -9.45 -2.71
C GLN A 156 7.47 -9.54 -4.03
N PHE A 157 8.02 -8.96 -5.09
CA PHE A 157 7.41 -8.94 -6.41
C PHE A 157 7.34 -10.35 -6.99
N GLU A 158 8.43 -11.11 -6.89
CA GLU A 158 8.52 -12.48 -7.38
C GLU A 158 7.53 -13.41 -6.67
N ASP A 159 7.42 -13.30 -5.34
CA ASP A 159 6.46 -14.08 -4.56
C ASP A 159 5.03 -13.80 -5.00
N VAL A 160 4.62 -12.53 -5.04
CA VAL A 160 3.26 -12.15 -5.46
C VAL A 160 2.98 -12.55 -6.90
N TYR A 161 3.95 -12.37 -7.80
CA TYR A 161 3.83 -12.74 -9.21
C TYR A 161 3.62 -14.25 -9.38
N ASN A 162 4.44 -15.06 -8.72
CA ASN A 162 4.39 -16.51 -8.81
C ASN A 162 3.10 -17.07 -8.19
N VAL A 163 2.69 -16.56 -7.03
CA VAL A 163 1.43 -16.96 -6.39
C VAL A 163 0.23 -16.62 -7.26
N LEU A 164 0.19 -15.42 -7.83
CA LEU A 164 -0.90 -15.03 -8.72
C LEU A 164 -0.92 -15.89 -9.98
N LYS A 165 0.23 -16.15 -10.60
CA LYS A 165 0.34 -17.06 -11.75
C LYS A 165 -0.17 -18.47 -11.40
N TRP A 166 0.21 -19.00 -10.24
CA TRP A 166 -0.28 -20.28 -9.73
C TRP A 166 -1.79 -20.29 -9.53
N PHE A 167 -2.35 -19.24 -8.92
CA PHE A 167 -3.79 -19.11 -8.73
C PHE A 167 -4.57 -19.13 -10.05
N LEU A 168 -4.00 -18.58 -11.12
CA LEU A 168 -4.61 -18.52 -12.44
C LEU A 168 -4.53 -19.83 -13.24
N HIS A 169 -3.91 -20.88 -12.70
CA HIS A 169 -3.93 -22.21 -13.33
C HIS A 169 -5.34 -22.79 -13.34
N GLN A 170 -5.72 -23.45 -14.44
CA GLN A 170 -7.10 -23.94 -14.62
C GLN A 170 -7.51 -24.96 -13.55
N ASP A 171 -6.61 -25.87 -13.16
CA ASP A 171 -6.86 -26.86 -12.10
C ASP A 171 -7.05 -26.21 -10.73
N VAL A 172 -6.38 -25.09 -10.46
CA VAL A 172 -6.57 -24.31 -9.23
C VAL A 172 -7.92 -23.59 -9.26
N LEU A 173 -8.29 -22.97 -10.39
CA LEU A 173 -9.60 -22.34 -10.54
C LEU A 173 -10.74 -23.34 -10.40
N GLU A 174 -10.63 -24.53 -11.03
CA GLU A 174 -11.60 -25.62 -10.91
C GLU A 174 -11.71 -26.12 -9.45
N ARG A 175 -10.56 -26.32 -8.78
CA ARG A 175 -10.52 -26.77 -7.38
C ARG A 175 -11.29 -25.85 -6.44
N TYR A 176 -11.21 -24.54 -6.65
CA TYR A 176 -11.89 -23.54 -5.82
C TYR A 176 -13.26 -23.12 -6.38
N GLY A 177 -13.63 -23.59 -7.57
CA GLY A 177 -14.86 -23.22 -8.26
C GLY A 177 -14.89 -21.74 -8.65
N VAL A 178 -13.77 -21.20 -9.13
CA VAL A 178 -13.62 -19.80 -9.58
C VAL A 178 -13.88 -19.67 -11.07
N ASP A 179 -14.64 -18.66 -11.45
CA ASP A 179 -14.88 -18.27 -12.84
C ASP A 179 -13.67 -17.51 -13.38
N ALA A 180 -13.01 -18.06 -14.40
CA ALA A 180 -11.84 -17.47 -15.05
C ALA A 180 -12.11 -16.08 -15.66
N GLU A 181 -13.36 -15.74 -15.96
CA GLU A 181 -13.73 -14.41 -16.48
C GLU A 181 -14.00 -13.38 -15.38
N ARG A 182 -13.97 -13.79 -14.10
CA ARG A 182 -14.35 -12.96 -12.94
C ARG A 182 -13.28 -12.95 -11.86
N ILE A 183 -12.04 -12.71 -12.28
CA ILE A 183 -10.89 -12.61 -11.38
C ILE A 183 -10.42 -11.16 -11.25
N GLY A 184 -10.30 -10.69 -10.01
CA GLY A 184 -9.74 -9.39 -9.67
C GLY A 184 -8.43 -9.51 -8.89
N VAL A 185 -7.59 -8.50 -9.01
CA VAL A 185 -6.40 -8.31 -8.15
C VAL A 185 -6.60 -7.03 -7.35
N ALA A 186 -6.39 -7.08 -6.05
CA ALA A 186 -6.54 -5.94 -5.16
C ALA A 186 -5.36 -5.82 -4.21
N GLY A 187 -5.02 -4.60 -3.84
CA GLY A 187 -4.07 -4.36 -2.76
C GLY A 187 -4.07 -2.91 -2.32
N ASP A 188 -3.52 -2.68 -1.14
CA ASP A 188 -3.46 -1.37 -0.52
C ASP A 188 -2.01 -0.95 -0.24
N SER A 189 -1.70 0.35 -0.33
CA SER A 189 -0.36 0.87 -0.04
C SER A 189 0.73 0.13 -0.85
N ALA A 190 1.68 -0.52 -0.18
CA ALA A 190 2.68 -1.42 -0.78
C ALA A 190 2.08 -2.67 -1.47
N GLY A 191 0.93 -3.16 -1.03
CA GLY A 191 0.19 -4.19 -1.75
C GLY A 191 -0.49 -3.65 -3.01
N GLY A 192 -0.91 -2.38 -3.00
CA GLY A 192 -1.39 -1.66 -4.18
C GLY A 192 -0.27 -1.41 -5.20
N ASN A 193 0.95 -1.18 -4.73
CA ASN A 193 2.16 -1.19 -5.57
C ASN A 193 2.34 -2.53 -6.28
N LEU A 194 2.40 -3.62 -5.50
CA LEU A 194 2.62 -4.97 -6.01
C LEU A 194 1.49 -5.38 -6.96
N ALA A 195 0.22 -5.08 -6.63
CA ALA A 195 -0.93 -5.31 -7.49
C ALA A 195 -0.76 -4.67 -8.88
N ALA A 196 -0.37 -3.38 -8.93
CA ALA A 196 -0.11 -2.70 -10.19
C ALA A 196 1.05 -3.34 -10.95
N ALA A 197 2.16 -3.63 -10.28
CA ALA A 197 3.36 -4.18 -10.88
C ALA A 197 3.15 -5.58 -11.47
N VAL A 198 2.55 -6.51 -10.71
CA VAL A 198 2.33 -7.88 -11.18
C VAL A 198 1.29 -7.94 -12.30
N VAL A 199 0.24 -7.10 -12.26
CA VAL A 199 -0.75 -7.03 -13.34
C VAL A 199 -0.12 -6.50 -14.63
N GLN A 200 0.79 -5.51 -14.55
CA GLN A 200 1.56 -5.07 -15.70
C GLN A 200 2.43 -6.18 -16.29
N GLN A 201 3.09 -6.97 -15.44
CA GLN A 201 3.95 -8.08 -15.85
C GLN A 201 3.14 -9.23 -16.47
N LEU A 202 2.03 -9.64 -15.84
CA LEU A 202 1.20 -10.76 -16.28
C LEU A 202 0.58 -10.56 -17.66
N ARG A 203 0.28 -9.32 -18.06
CA ARG A 203 -0.26 -9.05 -19.41
C ARG A 203 0.66 -9.59 -20.49
N ASP A 204 1.97 -9.50 -20.27
CA ASP A 204 2.98 -9.87 -21.24
C ASP A 204 3.54 -11.29 -21.01
N ASP A 205 3.01 -12.03 -20.03
CA ASP A 205 3.40 -13.42 -19.76
C ASP A 205 2.65 -14.39 -20.70
N PRO A 206 3.34 -15.08 -21.62
CA PRO A 206 2.69 -15.99 -22.56
C PRO A 206 2.10 -17.23 -21.91
N ASP A 207 2.50 -17.59 -20.69
CA ASP A 207 2.01 -18.77 -19.98
C ASP A 207 0.66 -18.51 -19.30
N VAL A 208 0.30 -17.24 -19.10
CA VAL A 208 -0.92 -16.84 -18.40
C VAL A 208 -2.04 -16.67 -19.41
N LYS A 209 -3.00 -17.62 -19.40
CA LYS A 209 -4.14 -17.60 -20.33
C LYS A 209 -5.36 -16.85 -19.79
N VAL A 210 -5.45 -16.72 -18.47
CA VAL A 210 -6.58 -16.09 -17.79
C VAL A 210 -6.35 -14.58 -17.72
N LYS A 211 -7.36 -13.80 -18.10
CA LYS A 211 -7.29 -12.35 -18.04
C LYS A 211 -7.82 -11.85 -16.70
N ILE A 212 -7.06 -10.96 -16.07
CA ILE A 212 -7.55 -10.21 -14.91
C ILE A 212 -8.65 -9.25 -15.39
N LYS A 213 -9.83 -9.34 -14.79
CA LYS A 213 -10.99 -8.50 -15.14
C LYS A 213 -10.85 -7.09 -14.57
N ILE A 214 -10.41 -7.00 -13.31
CA ILE A 214 -10.28 -5.74 -12.58
C ILE A 214 -8.99 -5.70 -11.76
N GLN A 215 -8.43 -4.51 -11.58
CA GLN A 215 -7.39 -4.24 -10.58
C GLN A 215 -7.88 -3.14 -9.62
N VAL A 216 -7.62 -3.30 -8.33
CA VAL A 216 -8.00 -2.35 -7.29
C VAL A 216 -6.75 -1.90 -6.52
N LEU A 217 -6.47 -0.60 -6.57
CA LEU A 217 -5.29 0.00 -5.99
C LEU A 217 -5.71 1.02 -4.94
N VAL A 218 -5.57 0.66 -3.66
CA VAL A 218 -5.99 1.51 -2.54
C VAL A 218 -4.78 2.29 -2.04
N TYR A 219 -4.82 3.62 -2.15
CA TYR A 219 -3.74 4.58 -1.80
C TYR A 219 -2.32 4.05 -2.14
N PRO A 220 -2.07 3.64 -3.40
CA PRO A 220 -0.89 2.85 -3.74
C PRO A 220 0.40 3.68 -3.76
N ALA A 221 1.52 3.09 -3.34
CA ALA A 221 2.85 3.65 -3.55
C ALA A 221 3.34 3.28 -4.94
N LEU A 222 3.61 4.20 -5.86
CA LEU A 222 3.83 3.84 -7.27
C LEU A 222 5.11 4.38 -7.88
N GLN A 223 5.75 5.37 -7.28
CA GLN A 223 7.02 5.89 -7.75
C GLN A 223 8.04 6.15 -6.63
N THR A 224 9.30 6.18 -7.06
CA THR A 224 10.49 6.28 -6.22
C THR A 224 11.36 7.46 -6.60
N LEU A 225 10.98 8.31 -7.56
CA LEU A 225 11.86 9.31 -8.16
C LEU A 225 11.74 10.70 -7.55
N ASP A 226 10.50 11.13 -7.25
CA ASP A 226 10.19 12.46 -6.75
C ASP A 226 9.43 12.39 -5.43
N PHE A 227 10.15 12.58 -4.33
CA PHE A 227 9.60 12.69 -2.98
C PHE A 227 9.24 14.13 -2.60
N ASP A 228 9.14 15.05 -3.57
CA ASP A 228 8.74 16.44 -3.37
C ASP A 228 7.51 16.83 -4.21
N SER A 229 6.64 15.89 -4.56
CA SER A 229 5.32 16.23 -5.14
C SER A 229 4.48 17.09 -4.16
N PRO A 230 3.43 17.79 -4.63
CA PRO A 230 2.50 18.52 -3.77
C PRO A 230 2.05 17.76 -2.51
N SER A 231 1.63 16.49 -2.64
CA SER A 231 1.19 15.67 -1.51
C SER A 231 2.31 15.35 -0.52
N TYR A 232 3.53 15.08 -0.99
CA TYR A 232 4.68 14.89 -0.11
C TYR A 232 5.03 16.17 0.68
N ARG A 233 4.83 17.35 0.09
CA ARG A 233 5.05 18.66 0.75
C ARG A 233 3.93 19.00 1.72
N GLU A 234 2.68 18.83 1.31
CA GLU A 234 1.47 19.12 2.12
C GLU A 234 1.36 18.18 3.32
N ASN A 235 1.56 16.87 3.10
CA ASN A 235 1.23 15.82 4.06
C ASN A 235 2.48 15.20 4.70
N GLY A 236 3.68 15.72 4.45
CA GLY A 236 4.94 15.12 4.91
C GLY A 236 5.05 14.93 6.43
N HIS A 237 4.28 15.71 7.20
CA HIS A 237 4.20 15.65 8.66
C HIS A 237 2.84 15.19 9.19
N PHE A 238 1.98 14.62 8.33
CA PHE A 238 0.66 14.19 8.77
C PHE A 238 0.77 13.10 9.85
N PRO A 239 -0.05 13.13 10.92
CA PRO A 239 0.25 12.42 12.16
C PRO A 239 0.24 10.87 12.07
N LEU A 240 -0.35 10.28 11.03
CA LEU A 240 -0.47 8.82 10.88
C LEU A 240 0.53 8.21 9.89
N PHE A 241 0.97 8.96 8.89
CA PHE A 241 1.86 8.48 7.86
C PHE A 241 2.70 9.64 7.31
N THR A 242 4.01 9.61 7.57
CA THR A 242 4.92 10.72 7.27
C THR A 242 5.75 10.45 6.02
N LYS A 243 6.31 11.53 5.44
CA LYS A 243 7.32 11.41 4.38
C LYS A 243 8.52 10.59 4.84
N SER A 244 8.96 10.77 6.09
CA SER A 244 10.11 10.04 6.62
C SER A 244 9.87 8.54 6.72
N LEU A 245 8.71 8.11 7.20
CA LEU A 245 8.35 6.70 7.28
C LEU A 245 8.18 6.09 5.89
N THR A 246 7.61 6.85 4.95
CA THR A 246 7.45 6.42 3.55
C THR A 246 8.80 6.19 2.87
N VAL A 247 9.74 7.14 3.02
CA VAL A 247 11.09 7.00 2.47
C VAL A 247 11.86 5.88 3.16
N ARG A 248 11.70 5.71 4.48
CA ARG A 248 12.26 4.56 5.21
C ARG A 248 11.78 3.25 4.61
N ALA A 249 10.48 3.09 4.37
CA ALA A 249 9.91 1.88 3.77
C ALA A 249 10.41 1.63 2.34
N TRP A 250 10.44 2.66 1.48
CA TRP A 250 11.03 2.55 0.14
C TRP A 250 12.50 2.16 0.17
N SER A 251 13.31 2.77 1.05
CA SER A 251 14.71 2.42 1.18
C SER A 251 14.88 0.96 1.62
N GLU A 252 14.18 0.55 2.68
CA GLU A 252 14.22 -0.82 3.21
C GLU A 252 13.77 -1.86 2.19
N TYR A 253 12.86 -1.50 1.29
CA TYR A 253 12.48 -2.37 0.19
C TYR A 253 13.69 -2.73 -0.69
N PHE A 254 14.66 -1.84 -0.86
CA PHE A 254 15.85 -2.08 -1.68
C PHE A 254 17.09 -2.49 -0.86
N THR A 255 17.26 -1.94 0.35
CA THR A 255 18.45 -2.13 1.18
C THR A 255 18.30 -1.55 2.60
N THR A 256 19.04 -2.11 3.56
CA THR A 256 19.24 -1.54 4.89
C THR A 256 20.29 -0.40 4.93
N ASP A 257 20.95 -0.09 3.82
CA ASP A 257 21.92 1.01 3.73
C ASP A 257 21.22 2.38 3.83
N ARG A 258 21.40 3.04 4.98
CA ARG A 258 20.83 4.36 5.31
C ARG A 258 21.27 5.49 4.36
N SER A 259 22.32 5.30 3.55
CA SER A 259 22.72 6.29 2.56
C SER A 259 21.67 6.47 1.46
N LEU A 260 20.97 5.40 1.07
CA LEU A 260 19.88 5.49 0.10
C LEU A 260 18.70 6.27 0.69
N GLU A 261 18.28 5.92 1.91
CA GLU A 261 17.22 6.62 2.62
C GLU A 261 17.52 8.12 2.75
N LYS A 262 18.74 8.48 3.17
CA LYS A 262 19.14 9.88 3.32
C LYS A 262 19.06 10.63 1.99
N ALA A 263 19.52 10.01 0.90
CA ALA A 263 19.47 10.61 -0.43
C ALA A 263 18.03 10.76 -0.94
N MET A 264 17.16 9.76 -0.70
CA MET A 264 15.73 9.81 -1.02
C MET A 264 15.00 10.89 -0.22
N LEU A 265 15.31 11.04 1.08
CA LEU A 265 14.74 12.09 1.93
C LEU A 265 15.06 13.49 1.41
N SER A 266 16.28 13.69 0.90
CA SER A 266 16.71 14.93 0.26
C SER A 266 16.30 15.06 -1.21
N ASN A 267 15.61 14.05 -1.77
CA ASN A 267 15.22 13.99 -3.19
C ASN A 267 16.43 14.13 -4.16
N GLN A 268 17.56 13.50 -3.80
CA GLN A 268 18.87 13.60 -4.48
C GLN A 268 19.50 12.21 -4.73
N HIS A 269 18.69 11.19 -4.96
CA HIS A 269 19.15 9.80 -5.17
C HIS A 269 19.11 9.35 -6.64
N VAL A 270 18.37 10.06 -7.50
CA VAL A 270 18.27 9.72 -8.93
C VAL A 270 19.40 10.41 -9.71
N PRO A 271 20.23 9.67 -10.46
CA PRO A 271 21.33 10.26 -11.21
C PRO A 271 20.86 10.90 -12.53
N LEU A 272 21.69 11.78 -13.11
CA LEU A 272 21.35 12.52 -14.34
C LEU A 272 21.11 11.58 -15.54
N GLU A 273 21.80 10.44 -15.60
CA GLU A 273 21.65 9.42 -16.65
C GLU A 273 20.23 8.83 -16.68
N SER A 274 19.55 8.82 -15.53
CA SER A 274 18.17 8.35 -15.38
C SER A 274 17.13 9.47 -15.49
N SER A 275 17.54 10.69 -15.88
CA SER A 275 16.65 11.85 -16.01
C SER A 275 15.45 11.61 -16.94
N HIS A 276 15.61 10.76 -17.95
CA HIS A 276 14.56 10.40 -18.90
C HIS A 276 13.33 9.75 -18.24
N LEU A 277 13.46 9.18 -17.03
CA LEU A 277 12.34 8.59 -16.29
C LEU A 277 11.42 9.63 -15.65
N PHE A 278 11.90 10.85 -15.38
CA PHE A 278 11.08 11.89 -14.73
C PHE A 278 9.87 12.32 -15.55
N LYS A 279 9.86 12.07 -16.87
CA LYS A 279 8.68 12.30 -17.71
C LYS A 279 7.46 11.51 -17.24
N PHE A 280 7.66 10.36 -16.60
CA PHE A 280 6.57 9.50 -16.12
C PHE A 280 5.98 9.93 -14.78
N VAL A 281 6.69 10.79 -14.05
CA VAL A 281 6.29 11.32 -12.73
C VAL A 281 6.20 12.85 -12.75
N ASN A 282 6.10 13.46 -13.94
CA ASN A 282 6.00 14.90 -14.08
C ASN A 282 4.61 15.37 -13.63
N TRP A 283 4.49 15.62 -12.33
CA TRP A 283 3.24 16.00 -11.68
C TRP A 283 2.68 17.33 -12.21
N SER A 284 3.48 18.22 -12.81
CA SER A 284 2.96 19.44 -13.45
C SER A 284 2.02 19.16 -14.63
N SER A 285 2.20 18.01 -15.28
CA SER A 285 1.40 17.57 -16.41
C SER A 285 0.39 16.48 -16.06
N LEU A 286 0.66 15.72 -14.99
CA LEU A 286 -0.12 14.53 -14.63
C LEU A 286 -1.14 14.79 -13.51
N LEU A 287 -0.93 15.83 -12.70
CA LEU A 287 -1.89 16.24 -11.66
C LEU A 287 -2.87 17.28 -12.21
N PRO A 288 -4.19 17.07 -12.01
CA PRO A 288 -5.17 18.13 -12.16
C PRO A 288 -4.86 19.35 -11.26
N GLU A 289 -5.25 20.55 -11.70
CA GLU A 289 -4.97 21.82 -11.00
C GLU A 289 -5.38 21.81 -9.52
N ARG A 290 -6.50 21.16 -9.18
CA ARG A 290 -6.96 21.06 -7.78
C ARG A 290 -5.95 20.37 -6.84
N PHE A 291 -5.06 19.53 -7.36
CA PHE A 291 -4.03 18.84 -6.59
C PHE A 291 -2.67 19.53 -6.63
N THR A 292 -2.42 20.41 -7.61
CA THR A 292 -1.18 21.19 -7.64
C THR A 292 -1.22 22.36 -6.67
N LYS A 293 -2.40 22.92 -6.36
CA LYS A 293 -2.63 23.96 -5.33
C LYS A 293 -1.62 25.13 -5.37
N GLY A 294 -1.20 25.53 -6.57
CA GLY A 294 -0.23 26.62 -6.77
C GLY A 294 1.23 26.26 -6.47
N HIS A 295 1.54 25.00 -6.16
CA HIS A 295 2.92 24.53 -6.08
C HIS A 295 3.60 24.63 -7.46
N VAL A 296 4.82 25.17 -7.46
CA VAL A 296 5.65 25.29 -8.66
C VAL A 296 6.48 24.03 -8.85
N TYR A 297 6.45 23.49 -10.08
CA TYR A 297 7.29 22.37 -10.47
C TYR A 297 8.73 22.85 -10.66
N ASN A 298 9.63 22.23 -9.91
CA ASN A 298 11.07 22.48 -10.02
C ASN A 298 11.71 21.30 -10.73
N ASN A 299 12.74 21.56 -11.53
CA ASN A 299 13.51 20.50 -12.13
C ASN A 299 14.15 19.61 -11.05
N PRO A 300 14.23 18.28 -11.27
CA PRO A 300 14.85 17.36 -10.33
C PRO A 300 16.29 17.76 -10.00
N THR A 301 16.69 17.56 -8.74
CA THR A 301 18.09 17.67 -8.36
C THR A 301 18.73 16.29 -8.47
N PHE A 302 19.67 16.14 -9.39
CA PHE A 302 20.28 14.84 -9.65
C PHE A 302 21.36 14.50 -8.62
N GLY A 303 21.34 13.24 -8.16
CA GLY A 303 22.35 12.65 -7.31
C GLY A 303 23.54 12.05 -8.08
N GLY A 304 24.50 11.48 -7.35
CA GLY A 304 25.59 10.71 -7.94
C GLY A 304 25.15 9.31 -8.38
N SER A 305 25.84 8.73 -9.37
CA SER A 305 25.52 7.40 -9.92
C SER A 305 25.75 6.21 -8.97
N GLU A 306 26.39 6.42 -7.83
CA GLU A 306 26.82 5.36 -6.92
C GLU A 306 25.63 4.58 -6.34
N LEU A 307 24.58 5.28 -5.90
CA LEU A 307 23.40 4.65 -5.31
C LEU A 307 22.59 3.87 -6.36
N SER A 308 22.42 4.40 -7.57
CA SER A 308 21.73 3.69 -8.66
C SER A 308 22.48 2.47 -9.16
N LYS A 309 23.83 2.49 -9.14
CA LYS A 309 24.65 1.33 -9.49
C LYS A 309 24.58 0.25 -8.40
N LYS A 310 24.59 0.67 -7.14
CA LYS A 310 24.54 -0.24 -5.98
C LYS A 310 23.14 -0.82 -5.76
N TYR A 311 22.10 -0.02 -5.99
CA TYR A 311 20.70 -0.35 -5.72
C TYR A 311 19.81 0.01 -6.92
N PRO A 312 19.97 -0.66 -8.08
CA PRO A 312 19.22 -0.31 -9.29
C PRO A 312 17.70 -0.53 -9.16
N GLY A 313 17.24 -1.28 -8.15
CA GLY A 313 15.84 -1.60 -7.92
C GLY A 313 14.92 -0.38 -7.80
N PHE A 314 15.40 0.75 -7.27
CA PHE A 314 14.56 1.96 -7.19
C PHE A 314 14.30 2.62 -8.56
N LEU A 315 14.94 2.16 -9.63
CA LEU A 315 14.66 2.58 -11.01
C LEU A 315 13.87 1.51 -11.80
N ASP A 316 13.61 0.35 -11.19
CA ASP A 316 12.96 -0.79 -11.83
C ASP A 316 11.43 -0.61 -11.82
N VAL A 317 10.80 -0.79 -12.98
CA VAL A 317 9.34 -0.68 -13.16
C VAL A 317 8.57 -1.72 -12.33
N ARG A 318 9.20 -2.84 -11.95
CA ARG A 318 8.60 -3.85 -11.07
C ARG A 318 8.50 -3.39 -9.61
N ALA A 319 9.34 -2.44 -9.20
CA ALA A 319 9.25 -1.79 -7.89
C ALA A 319 8.44 -0.48 -7.97
N ALA A 320 8.56 0.26 -9.07
CA ALA A 320 7.92 1.56 -9.28
C ALA A 320 7.04 1.52 -10.55
N PRO A 321 5.85 0.92 -10.49
CA PRO A 321 5.00 0.69 -11.66
C PRO A 321 4.47 1.97 -12.33
N LEU A 322 4.55 3.14 -11.68
CA LEU A 322 4.31 4.43 -12.33
C LEU A 322 5.42 4.81 -13.30
N LEU A 323 6.57 4.12 -13.34
CA LEU A 323 7.65 4.34 -14.30
C LEU A 323 7.49 3.54 -15.60
N ALA A 324 6.50 2.64 -15.68
CA ALA A 324 6.28 1.83 -16.86
C ALA A 324 5.92 2.68 -18.08
N ASP A 325 6.41 2.32 -19.26
CA ASP A 325 6.05 2.99 -20.52
C ASP A 325 4.53 2.93 -20.80
N ASP A 326 4.00 3.90 -21.54
CA ASP A 326 2.56 3.91 -21.89
C ASP A 326 2.13 2.66 -22.67
N SER A 327 3.04 2.04 -23.43
CA SER A 327 2.79 0.74 -24.08
C SER A 327 2.51 -0.37 -23.08
N LYS A 328 3.17 -0.34 -21.92
CA LYS A 328 2.96 -1.24 -20.79
C LYS A 328 1.75 -0.85 -19.93
N LEU A 329 1.07 0.26 -20.22
CA LEU A 329 -0.20 0.61 -19.57
C LEU A 329 -1.41 0.29 -20.44
N ARG A 330 -1.22 0.19 -21.76
CA ARG A 330 -2.29 -0.19 -22.68
C ARG A 330 -2.81 -1.60 -22.39
N GLY A 331 -4.13 -1.78 -22.50
CA GLY A 331 -4.79 -3.07 -22.34
C GLY A 331 -4.78 -3.62 -20.91
N LEU A 332 -4.40 -2.83 -19.91
CA LEU A 332 -4.55 -3.22 -18.51
C LEU A 332 -6.03 -3.38 -18.13
N PRO A 333 -6.33 -4.17 -17.08
CA PRO A 333 -7.70 -4.38 -16.59
C PRO A 333 -8.42 -3.10 -16.21
N VAL A 334 -9.74 -3.17 -16.01
CA VAL A 334 -10.52 -2.07 -15.44
C VAL A 334 -9.94 -1.73 -14.06
N THR A 335 -9.62 -0.47 -13.84
CA THR A 335 -8.86 -0.06 -12.66
C THR A 335 -9.71 0.80 -11.73
N TYR A 336 -9.79 0.39 -10.47
CA TYR A 336 -10.23 1.26 -9.37
C TYR A 336 -9.00 1.79 -8.63
N ILE A 337 -8.93 3.11 -8.47
CA ILE A 337 -7.91 3.75 -7.65
C ILE A 337 -8.61 4.54 -6.57
N LEU A 338 -8.25 4.29 -5.32
CA LEU A 338 -8.67 5.09 -4.18
C LEU A 338 -7.48 5.93 -3.71
N THR A 339 -7.65 7.23 -3.55
CA THR A 339 -6.64 8.08 -2.90
C THR A 339 -7.23 8.87 -1.75
N CYS A 340 -6.39 9.24 -0.79
CA CYS A 340 -6.76 10.00 0.40
C CYS A 340 -6.15 11.40 0.35
N GLN A 341 -6.85 12.42 0.85
CA GLN A 341 -6.35 13.80 0.83
C GLN A 341 -5.16 14.01 1.76
N TYR A 342 -5.18 13.39 2.95
CA TYR A 342 -4.11 13.46 3.96
C TYR A 342 -3.17 12.26 3.86
N ASP A 343 -2.56 12.12 2.68
CA ASP A 343 -1.64 11.05 2.35
C ASP A 343 -0.50 11.60 1.48
N VAL A 344 0.74 11.22 1.79
CA VAL A 344 1.90 11.59 0.96
C VAL A 344 1.88 10.88 -0.40
N LEU A 345 1.25 9.70 -0.49
CA LEU A 345 1.09 8.91 -1.71
C LEU A 345 -0.12 9.32 -2.56
N ARG A 346 -0.84 10.38 -2.17
CA ARG A 346 -2.00 10.89 -2.94
C ARG A 346 -1.64 11.09 -4.40
N ASP A 347 -0.54 11.80 -4.66
CA ASP A 347 -0.18 12.20 -6.02
C ASP A 347 0.29 11.01 -6.87
N ASP A 348 0.93 9.99 -6.28
CA ASP A 348 1.27 8.74 -6.95
C ASP A 348 0.03 8.11 -7.62
N GLY A 349 -1.04 7.92 -6.84
CA GLY A 349 -2.29 7.35 -7.31
C GLY A 349 -3.00 8.24 -8.35
N VAL A 350 -2.99 9.56 -8.15
CA VAL A 350 -3.60 10.52 -9.10
C VAL A 350 -2.86 10.53 -10.44
N MET A 351 -1.52 10.59 -10.42
CA MET A 351 -0.71 10.54 -11.63
C MET A 351 -0.92 9.24 -12.39
N TYR A 352 -0.95 8.09 -11.67
CA TYR A 352 -1.20 6.80 -12.30
C TYR A 352 -2.60 6.71 -12.91
N ALA A 353 -3.62 7.24 -12.24
CA ALA A 353 -4.98 7.34 -12.80
C ALA A 353 -5.00 8.15 -14.11
N THR A 354 -4.31 9.29 -14.16
CA THR A 354 -4.16 10.10 -15.38
C THR A 354 -3.46 9.30 -16.49
N ARG A 355 -2.32 8.66 -16.18
CA ARG A 355 -1.56 7.88 -17.17
C ARG A 355 -2.35 6.68 -17.73
N LEU A 356 -3.05 5.94 -16.87
CA LEU A 356 -3.92 4.84 -17.29
C LEU A 356 -5.03 5.32 -18.23
N ARG A 357 -5.69 6.45 -17.92
CA ARG A 357 -6.70 7.03 -18.80
C ARG A 357 -6.12 7.44 -20.15
N ASN A 358 -4.95 8.07 -20.16
CA ASN A 358 -4.25 8.44 -21.38
C ASN A 358 -3.86 7.21 -22.23
N ALA A 359 -3.60 6.08 -21.58
CA ALA A 359 -3.37 4.78 -22.24
C ALA A 359 -4.66 4.04 -22.64
N GLY A 360 -5.84 4.64 -22.44
CA GLY A 360 -7.14 4.07 -22.84
C GLY A 360 -7.73 3.05 -21.86
N VAL A 361 -7.21 2.95 -20.63
CA VAL A 361 -7.74 2.07 -19.59
C VAL A 361 -8.99 2.70 -18.97
N ARG A 362 -10.01 1.89 -18.67
CA ARG A 362 -11.18 2.34 -17.91
C ARG A 362 -10.80 2.50 -16.44
N VAL A 363 -10.78 3.74 -15.95
CA VAL A 363 -10.35 4.07 -14.58
C VAL A 363 -11.46 4.76 -13.79
N THR A 364 -11.90 4.14 -12.71
CA THR A 364 -12.64 4.80 -11.64
C THR A 364 -11.63 5.29 -10.60
N HIS A 365 -11.48 6.61 -10.48
CA HIS A 365 -10.65 7.21 -9.44
C HIS A 365 -11.56 7.86 -8.40
N ASN A 366 -11.51 7.33 -7.18
CA ASN A 366 -12.21 7.88 -6.04
C ASN A 366 -11.22 8.56 -5.09
N HIS A 367 -11.47 9.84 -4.80
CA HIS A 367 -10.65 10.61 -3.88
C HIS A 367 -11.44 10.91 -2.60
N ILE A 368 -10.89 10.55 -1.45
CA ILE A 368 -11.52 10.80 -0.16
C ILE A 368 -10.92 12.07 0.46
N GLU A 369 -11.71 13.14 0.47
CA GLU A 369 -11.33 14.50 0.88
C GLU A 369 -10.95 14.62 2.37
N ASP A 370 -11.49 13.77 3.23
CA ASP A 370 -11.20 13.67 4.67
C ASP A 370 -10.44 12.37 5.02
N GLY A 371 -9.94 11.66 4.00
CA GLY A 371 -9.24 10.40 4.15
C GLY A 371 -7.76 10.59 4.45
N PHE A 372 -7.15 9.60 5.10
CA PHE A 372 -5.72 9.49 5.35
C PHE A 372 -5.19 8.09 4.97
N HIS A 373 -3.88 7.93 4.92
CA HIS A 373 -3.27 6.64 4.58
C HIS A 373 -3.67 5.52 5.56
N GLY A 374 -4.10 4.36 5.05
CA GLY A 374 -4.60 3.26 5.89
C GLY A 374 -6.06 3.41 6.35
N ALA A 375 -6.79 4.40 5.84
CA ALA A 375 -8.20 4.63 6.18
C ALA A 375 -9.07 3.38 6.04
N LEU A 376 -8.84 2.52 5.03
CA LEU A 376 -9.62 1.30 4.77
C LEU A 376 -9.72 0.37 5.99
N PHE A 377 -8.65 0.31 6.80
CA PHE A 377 -8.53 -0.60 7.95
C PHE A 377 -8.83 0.07 9.28
N SER A 378 -9.25 1.34 9.26
CA SER A 378 -9.62 2.09 10.46
C SER A 378 -11.08 1.84 10.84
N HIS A 379 -11.46 0.57 11.05
CA HIS A 379 -12.87 0.15 11.23
C HIS A 379 -13.55 0.78 12.45
N GLU A 380 -12.79 1.22 13.46
CA GLU A 380 -13.31 1.94 14.63
C GLU A 380 -13.73 3.40 14.33
N LEU A 381 -13.41 3.87 13.13
CA LEU A 381 -13.78 5.19 12.61
C LEU A 381 -14.82 5.06 11.49
N LYS A 382 -15.68 6.08 11.38
CA LYS A 382 -16.65 6.20 10.28
C LYS A 382 -15.99 6.22 8.92
N ILE A 383 -14.84 6.90 8.80
CA ILE A 383 -14.04 6.94 7.56
C ILE A 383 -13.66 5.53 7.09
N GLY A 384 -13.27 4.63 8.01
CA GLY A 384 -12.91 3.26 7.63
C GLY A 384 -14.10 2.46 7.16
N SER A 385 -15.22 2.54 7.88
CA SER A 385 -16.48 1.91 7.47
C SER A 385 -16.97 2.43 6.11
N ARG A 386 -16.87 3.74 5.85
CA ARG A 386 -17.24 4.36 4.57
C ARG A 386 -16.32 3.88 3.43
N THR A 387 -15.01 3.88 3.67
CA THR A 387 -13.99 3.45 2.70
C THR A 387 -14.15 1.97 2.34
N GLU A 388 -14.35 1.10 3.34
CA GLU A 388 -14.61 -0.33 3.15
C GLU A 388 -15.88 -0.58 2.34
N ASN A 389 -16.98 0.07 2.70
CA ASN A 389 -18.23 -0.08 1.95
C ASN A 389 -18.10 0.38 0.50
N GLN A 390 -17.39 1.47 0.25
CA GLN A 390 -17.15 1.95 -1.10
C GLN A 390 -16.31 0.97 -1.92
N TYR A 391 -15.24 0.41 -1.33
CA TYR A 391 -14.43 -0.64 -1.93
C TYR A 391 -15.25 -1.89 -2.28
N ILE A 392 -16.02 -2.42 -1.31
CA ILE A 392 -16.83 -3.63 -1.50
C ILE A 392 -17.93 -3.40 -2.53
N ASN A 393 -18.61 -2.25 -2.51
CA ASN A 393 -19.66 -1.93 -3.46
C ASN A 393 -19.11 -1.85 -4.89
N TRP A 394 -17.96 -1.19 -5.09
CA TRP A 394 -17.34 -1.13 -6.41
C TRP A 394 -16.94 -2.51 -6.93
N LEU A 395 -16.35 -3.35 -6.09
CA LEU A 395 -16.04 -4.74 -6.44
C LEU A 395 -17.32 -5.52 -6.81
N SER A 396 -18.40 -5.37 -6.04
CA SER A 396 -19.67 -6.07 -6.31
C SER A 396 -20.27 -5.71 -7.67
N GLU A 397 -20.08 -4.48 -8.15
CA GLU A 397 -20.58 -4.01 -9.44
C GLU A 397 -19.70 -4.43 -10.61
N ASN A 398 -18.38 -4.59 -10.39
CA ASN A 398 -17.40 -4.73 -11.49
C ASN A 398 -16.77 -6.13 -11.59
N LEU A 399 -16.85 -6.95 -10.55
CA LEU A 399 -16.35 -8.35 -10.52
C LEU A 399 -17.48 -9.33 -10.84
#